data_AF-A0A9D0AV12-F1
#
_entry.id   AF-A0A9D0AV12-F1
#
_cell.length_a   1.000
_cell.length_b   1.000
_cell.length_c   1.000
_cell.angle_alpha   90.00
_cell.angle_beta   90.00
_cell.angle_gamma   90.00
#
_symmetry.space_group_name_H-M   'P 1'
#
loop_
_entity.id
_entity.type
_entity.pdbx_description
1 polymer ?
#
loop_
_entity_poly.entity_id
_entity_poly.type
_entity_poly.pdbx_seq_one_letter_code
_entity_poly.pdbx_strand_id
1 'polypeptide(L)' 'MERILAALPKIKTGEYLRVLHRMEPHPLYPILTQQGYSWITKTNKQPIEIYIWRSDDLVAKANIV' A
#
# COMPACT_ATOMS: atom_id res chain seq x y z
N MET A 1 4.09 -11.88 -0.87
CA MET A 1 2.81 -11.59 -0.19
C MET A 1 2.99 -11.36 1.31
N GLU A 2 3.46 -12.36 2.06
CA GLU A 2 3.43 -12.37 3.55
C GLU A 2 4.16 -11.19 4.20
N ARG A 3 5.30 -10.76 3.63
CA ARG A 3 6.04 -9.60 4.14
C ARG A 3 5.26 -8.30 4.08
N ILE A 4 4.39 -8.14 3.08
CA ILE A 4 3.57 -6.92 2.91
C ILE A 4 2.54 -6.91 4.03
N LEU A 5 1.77 -8.00 4.17
CA LEU A 5 0.74 -8.15 5.21
C LEU A 5 1.31 -8.02 6.63
N ALA A 6 2.50 -8.56 6.88
CA ALA A 6 3.19 -8.42 8.16
C ALA A 6 3.73 -7.01 8.44
N ALA A 7 3.92 -6.19 7.39
CA ALA A 7 4.37 -4.81 7.50
C ALA A 7 3.21 -3.81 7.63
N LEU A 8 2.03 -4.11 7.07
CA LEU A 8 0.82 -3.27 7.19
C LEU A 8 0.52 -2.81 8.63
N PRO A 9 0.45 -3.69 9.65
CA PRO A 9 0.13 -3.27 11.01
C PRO A 9 1.25 -2.44 11.68
N LYS A 10 2.44 -2.37 11.07
CA LYS A 10 3.56 -1.57 11.58
C LYS A 10 3.54 -0.13 11.04
N ILE A 11 2.69 0.17 10.06
CA ILE A 11 2.54 1.51 9.50
C ILE A 11 1.95 2.43 10.56
N LYS A 12 2.68 3.48 10.91
CA LYS A 12 2.22 4.52 11.83
C LYS A 12 1.39 5.57 11.11
N THR A 13 0.68 6.39 11.88
CA THR A 13 -0.05 7.55 11.37
C THR A 13 0.92 8.49 10.64
N GLY A 14 0.55 8.94 9.44
CA GLY A 14 1.40 9.73 8.54
C GLY A 14 2.41 8.94 7.71
N GLU A 15 2.56 7.63 7.93
CA GLU A 15 3.46 6.77 7.15
C GLU A 15 2.72 5.92 6.12
N TYR A 16 3.47 5.41 5.15
CA TYR A 16 2.99 4.53 4.11
C TYR A 16 3.99 3.42 3.81
N LEU A 17 3.49 2.28 3.33
CA LEU A 17 4.29 1.17 2.88
C LEU A 17 4.46 1.22 1.37
N ARG A 18 5.70 1.41 0.91
CA ARG A 18 6.05 1.29 -0.52
C ARG A 18 6.47 -0.13 -0.85
N VAL A 19 5.70 -0.77 -1.72
CA VAL A 19 5.97 -2.12 -2.23
C VAL A 19 6.42 -2.01 -3.67
N LEU A 20 7.61 -2.52 -3.96
CA LEU A 20 8.11 -2.67 -5.32
C LEU A 20 7.88 -4.11 -5.75
N HIS A 21 7.01 -4.32 -6.73
CA HIS A 21 6.66 -5.65 -7.22
C HIS A 21 6.81 -5.75 -8.74
N ARG A 22 7.27 -6.90 -9.23
CA ARG A 22 7.46 -7.10 -10.69
C ARG A 22 6.13 -7.29 -11.45
N MET A 23 5.05 -7.64 -10.74
CA MET A 23 3.71 -7.93 -11.28
C MET A 23 2.63 -7.45 -10.31
N GLU A 24 1.41 -7.19 -10.77
CA GLU A 24 0.34 -6.74 -9.88
C GLU A 24 -0.18 -7.86 -8.96
N PRO A 25 -0.10 -7.70 -7.63
CA PRO A 25 -0.64 -8.65 -6.68
C PRO A 25 -2.15 -8.43 -6.51
N HIS A 26 -2.93 -8.75 -7.54
CA HIS A 26 -4.40 -8.73 -7.53
C HIS A 26 -5.06 -9.30 -6.24
N PRO A 27 -4.61 -10.44 -5.67
CA PRO A 27 -5.22 -10.97 -4.45
C PRO A 27 -4.99 -10.11 -3.20
N LEU A 28 -4.08 -9.13 -3.24
CA LEU A 28 -3.78 -8.26 -2.10
C LEU A 28 -4.86 -7.19 -1.91
N TYR A 29 -5.39 -6.63 -3.00
CA TYR A 29 -6.36 -5.52 -2.97
C TYR A 29 -7.62 -5.79 -2.12
N PRO A 30 -8.32 -6.94 -2.24
CA PRO A 30 -9.48 -7.22 -1.38
C PRO A 30 -9.10 -7.34 0.11
N ILE A 31 -7.89 -7.79 0.43
CA ILE A 31 -7.42 -7.90 1.82
C ILE A 31 -7.17 -6.51 2.39
N LEU A 32 -6.55 -5.61 1.62
CA LEU A 32 -6.31 -4.23 2.04
C LEU A 32 -7.60 -3.49 2.35
N THR A 33 -8.60 -3.59 1.49
CA THR A 33 -9.90 -2.93 1.73
C THR A 33 -10.62 -3.51 2.94
N GLN A 34 -10.58 -4.83 3.16
CA GLN A 34 -11.19 -5.46 4.34
C GLN A 34 -10.50 -5.03 5.64
N GLN A 35 -9.19 -4.77 5.58
CA GLN A 35 -8.38 -4.33 6.71
C GLN A 35 -8.41 -2.80 6.92
N GLY A 36 -9.14 -2.04 6.10
CA GLY A 36 -9.24 -0.58 6.21
C GLY A 36 -8.00 0.18 5.72
N TYR A 37 -7.28 -0.38 4.75
CA TYR A 37 -6.14 0.27 4.09
C TYR A 37 -6.53 0.73 2.69
N SER A 38 -5.96 1.87 2.29
CA SER A 38 -6.03 2.41 0.93
C SER A 38 -4.70 2.18 0.22
N TRP A 39 -4.74 2.08 -1.10
CA TRP A 39 -3.54 1.90 -1.90
C TRP A 39 -3.60 2.69 -3.21
N ILE A 40 -2.44 2.95 -3.78
CA ILE A 40 -2.27 3.48 -5.12
C ILE A 40 -1.20 2.67 -5.84
N THR A 41 -1.53 2.24 -7.06
CA THR A 41 -0.63 1.47 -7.91
C THR A 41 -0.11 2.38 -9.02
N LYS A 42 1.20 2.61 -9.05
CA LYS A 42 1.88 3.32 -10.14
C LYS A 42 2.47 2.27 -11.08
N THR A 43 1.74 1.96 -12.15
CA THR A 43 2.17 1.06 -13.24
C THR A 43 2.98 1.77 -14.32
N ASN A 44 3.25 3.07 -14.15
CA ASN A 44 3.93 3.91 -15.14
C ASN A 44 5.42 3.55 -15.36
N LYS A 45 6.03 2.78 -14.43
CA LYS A 45 7.39 2.25 -14.54
C LYS A 45 7.45 0.84 -13.96
N GLN A 46 8.31 0.00 -14.51
CA GLN A 46 8.65 -1.30 -13.93
C GLN A 46 9.92 -1.17 -13.07
N PRO A 47 9.96 -1.76 -11.86
CA PRO A 47 8.91 -2.57 -11.23
C PRO A 47 7.71 -1.72 -10.76
N ILE A 48 6.52 -2.34 -10.74
CA ILE A 48 5.26 -1.71 -10.32
C ILE A 48 5.38 -1.29 -8.87
N GLU A 49 5.06 -0.02 -8.60
CA GLU A 49 5.12 0.54 -7.27
C GLU A 49 3.71 0.62 -6.69
N ILE A 50 3.52 0.02 -5.52
CA ILE A 50 2.26 0.06 -4.79
C ILE A 50 2.52 0.78 -3.49
N TYR A 51 1.83 1.87 -3.24
CA TYR A 51 1.89 2.59 -1.97
C TYR A 51 0.63 2.26 -1.20
N ILE A 52 0.77 1.81 0.04
CA ILE A 52 -0.33 1.37 0.89
C ILE A 52 -0.29 2.18 2.18
N TRP A 53 -1.42 2.73 2.59
CA TRP A 53 -1.55 3.52 3.82
C TRP A 53 -2.90 3.22 4.49
N ARG A 54 -3.08 3.67 5.73
CA ARG A 54 -4.36 3.50 6.43
C ARG A 54 -5.41 4.41 5.78
N SER A 55 -6.61 3.91 5.50
CA SER A 55 -7.65 4.70 4.82
C SER A 55 -8.09 5.94 5.60
N ASP A 56 -7.94 5.91 6.93
CA ASP A 56 -8.23 7.02 7.83
C ASP A 56 -7.11 8.08 7.85
N ASP A 57 -5.96 7.80 7.23
CA ASP A 57 -4.75 8.63 7.34
C ASP A 57 -4.57 9.56 6.13
N LEU A 58 -5.10 10.76 6.27
CA LEU A 58 -5.00 11.82 5.26
C LEU A 58 -3.58 12.38 5.12
N VAL A 59 -2.77 12.32 6.18
CA VAL A 59 -1.38 12.80 6.18
C VAL A 59 -0.51 11.88 5.35
N ALA A 60 -0.65 10.56 5.50
CA ALA A 60 0.03 9.58 4.66
C ALA A 60 -0.35 9.77 3.19
N LYS A 61 -1.64 9.97 2.89
CA LYS A 61 -2.11 10.26 1.54
C LYS A 61 -1.41 11.48 0.94
N ALA A 62 -1.34 12.60 1.67
CA ALA A 62 -0.70 13.84 1.22
C ALA A 62 0.82 13.71 0.96
N ASN A 63 1.49 12.71 1.53
CA ASN A 63 2.92 12.46 1.29
C ASN A 63 3.19 11.61 0.02
N ILE A 64 2.15 11.02 -0.58
CA ILE A 64 2.27 10.10 -1.74
C ILE A 64 1.91 10.80 -3.06
N VAL A 65 0.96 11.74 -3.01
CA VAL A 65 0.51 12.61 -4.13
C VAL A 65 1.27 13.92 -4.14
#